data_AF-A0A2V9SNF5-F1
#
_entry.id   AF-A0A2V9SNF5-F1
#
_cell.length_a   1.000
_cell.length_b   1.000
_cell.length_c   1.000
_cell.angle_alpha   90.00
_cell.angle_beta   90.00
_cell.angle_gamma   90.00
#
_symmetry.space_group_name_H-M   'P 1'
#
loop_
_entity.id
_entity.type
_entity.pdbx_description
1 polymer ?
#
loop_
_entity_poly.entity_id
_entity_poly.type
_entity_poly.pdbx_seq_one_letter_code
_entity_poly.pdbx_strand_id
1 'polypeptide(L)'
;MREGCCRPHGWRANNETEFEIKNTEKAENCAYEKSQAREIGLMQVLFNIPGPLREFTGNQSAVRVEVEAGANLLQVLQALFVVYPGLRYRVLTEAGETRRHVNIFVANENVLYTGGLATAIPAGSEVSIVPAISGG
;
A
#
# COMPACT_ATOMS: atom_id res chain seq x y z
N MET A 1 13.37 35.58 56.82
CA MET A 1 12.16 36.44 56.89
C MET A 1 12.02 37.11 55.53
N ARG A 2 11.07 36.67 54.71
CA ARG A 2 9.71 37.26 54.57
C ARG A 2 9.78 38.70 54.06
N GLU A 3 9.05 39.18 53.08
CA GLU A 3 7.99 38.68 52.20
C GLU A 3 7.58 39.92 51.37
N GLY A 4 7.18 39.71 50.12
CA GLY A 4 5.95 40.32 49.61
C GLY A 4 5.98 41.77 49.14
N CYS A 5 5.98 41.95 47.81
CA CYS A 5 5.07 42.93 47.21
C CYS A 5 3.82 42.19 46.71
N CYS A 6 2.70 42.54 47.32
CA CYS A 6 1.36 42.05 47.05
C CYS A 6 0.70 42.83 45.90
N ARG A 7 0.08 42.07 44.96
CA ARG A 7 -1.33 42.18 44.48
C ARG A 7 -1.77 43.47 43.73
N PRO A 8 -3.03 43.57 43.22
CA PRO A 8 -4.01 42.60 42.68
C PRO A 8 -4.68 43.07 41.35
N HIS A 9 -5.47 42.19 40.73
CA HIS A 9 -6.82 42.40 40.14
C HIS A 9 -7.04 41.21 39.19
N GLY A 10 -7.94 40.24 39.38
CA GLY A 10 -9.21 40.23 40.09
C GLY A 10 -10.27 39.92 39.04
N TRP A 11 -10.67 38.65 38.89
CA TRP A 11 -11.99 38.30 38.37
C TRP A 11 -12.48 36.98 38.96
N ARG A 12 -13.79 36.95 39.12
CA ARG A 12 -14.60 36.22 40.10
C ARG A 12 -14.78 34.73 39.79
N ALA A 13 -15.03 33.99 40.88
CA ALA A 13 -15.64 32.66 40.93
C ALA A 13 -17.00 32.65 40.18
N ASN A 14 -17.67 31.55 39.89
CA ASN A 14 -17.94 30.30 40.61
C ASN A 14 -18.54 29.33 39.54
N ASN A 15 -18.68 28.01 39.64
CA ASN A 15 -19.36 27.18 40.63
C ASN A 15 -18.97 25.69 40.37
N GLU A 16 -19.19 24.85 41.35
CA GLU A 16 -18.95 23.39 41.43
C GLU A 16 -19.28 22.55 40.18
N THR A 17 -18.41 21.59 39.85
CA THR A 17 -18.76 20.16 39.95
C THR A 17 -17.52 19.28 39.77
N GLU A 18 -17.32 18.47 40.78
CA GLU A 18 -16.57 17.22 40.85
C GLU A 18 -16.66 16.39 39.56
N PHE A 19 -15.53 15.90 39.04
CA PHE A 19 -15.36 14.50 38.64
C PHE A 19 -13.90 14.23 38.23
N GLU A 20 -13.29 13.26 38.91
CA GLU A 20 -12.05 12.61 38.48
C GLU A 20 -12.13 12.21 36.99
N ILE A 21 -11.23 12.74 36.17
CA ILE A 21 -10.82 12.03 34.95
C ILE A 21 -9.34 11.67 35.11
N LYS A 22 -9.17 10.41 35.51
CA LYS A 22 -7.93 9.65 35.43
C LYS A 22 -7.48 9.55 33.97
N ASN A 23 -6.17 9.66 33.76
CA ASN A 23 -5.38 8.97 32.72
C ASN A 23 -6.03 8.72 31.34
N THR A 24 -5.48 9.32 30.28
CA THR A 24 -5.10 8.63 29.02
C THR A 24 -4.60 9.64 28.01
N GLU A 25 -3.32 10.00 28.05
CA GLU A 25 -2.64 10.63 26.91
C GLU A 25 -1.30 9.91 26.63
N LYS A 26 -1.28 8.59 26.91
CA LYS A 26 -0.14 7.70 26.65
C LYS A 26 -0.51 6.55 25.69
N ALA A 27 -1.59 6.70 24.91
CA ALA A 27 -2.15 5.60 24.12
C ALA A 27 -2.27 5.86 22.61
N GLU A 28 -2.04 7.09 22.12
CA GLU A 28 -2.25 7.40 20.69
C GLU A 28 -1.05 6.99 19.83
N ASN A 29 0.15 6.94 20.42
CA ASN A 29 1.39 6.55 19.76
C ASN A 29 1.74 5.06 19.85
N CYS A 30 0.78 4.17 20.17
CA CYS A 30 1.08 2.75 20.48
C CYS A 30 0.26 1.72 19.68
N ALA A 31 -0.51 2.13 18.67
CA ALA A 31 -1.38 1.22 17.91
C ALA A 31 -0.94 0.94 16.45
N TYR A 32 -0.10 1.78 15.84
CA TYR A 32 0.26 1.60 14.42
C TYR A 32 1.55 0.76 14.21
N GLU A 33 2.49 0.81 15.14
CA GLU A 33 3.78 0.10 15.00
C GLU A 33 3.75 -1.38 15.43
N LYS A 34 2.56 -1.91 15.80
CA LYS A 34 2.42 -3.27 16.37
C LYS A 34 1.61 -4.26 15.54
N SER A 35 1.27 -3.95 14.30
CA SER A 35 0.80 -4.97 13.36
C SER A 35 1.95 -5.46 12.47
N GLN A 36 2.64 -6.49 12.99
CA GLN A 36 3.34 -7.51 12.21
C GLN A 36 4.77 -7.19 11.73
N ALA A 37 5.72 -7.25 12.65
CA ALA A 37 6.96 -7.99 12.39
C ALA A 37 6.63 -9.51 12.24
N ARG A 38 5.73 -9.86 11.32
CA ARG A 38 5.60 -11.22 10.82
C ARG A 38 6.92 -11.51 10.14
N GLU A 39 7.46 -12.69 10.38
CA GLU A 39 8.48 -13.33 9.56
C GLU A 39 8.36 -12.78 8.13
N ILE A 40 9.33 -11.94 7.71
CA ILE A 40 9.25 -11.23 6.41
C ILE A 40 9.51 -12.30 5.37
N GLY A 41 8.52 -13.14 5.12
CA GLY A 41 8.57 -14.17 4.11
C GLY A 41 8.61 -13.44 2.79
N LEU A 42 9.80 -13.26 2.22
CA LEU A 42 9.88 -12.79 0.85
C LEU A 42 9.39 -13.92 -0.04
N MET A 43 8.46 -13.60 -0.92
CA MET A 43 8.02 -14.50 -1.98
C MET A 43 8.43 -13.92 -3.33
N GLN A 44 8.80 -14.82 -4.24
CA GLN A 44 9.08 -14.45 -5.62
C GLN A 44 7.80 -14.53 -6.44
N VAL A 45 7.54 -13.49 -7.21
CA VAL A 45 6.45 -13.43 -8.18
C VAL A 45 7.04 -13.30 -9.58
N LEU A 46 6.51 -14.10 -10.51
CA LEU A 46 6.93 -14.07 -11.91
C LEU A 46 5.96 -13.21 -12.72
N PHE A 47 6.47 -12.21 -13.43
CA PHE A 47 5.69 -11.40 -14.36
C PHE A 47 5.95 -11.84 -15.79
N ASN A 48 4.89 -12.17 -16.52
CA ASN A 48 4.94 -12.41 -17.95
C ASN A 48 4.61 -11.13 -18.72
N ILE A 49 5.57 -10.69 -19.54
CA ILE A 49 5.55 -9.40 -20.23
C ILE A 49 5.23 -9.61 -21.73
N PRO A 50 4.10 -9.06 -22.20
CA PRO A 50 3.68 -9.21 -23.60
C PRO A 50 4.59 -8.38 -24.51
N GLY A 51 4.73 -8.81 -25.77
CA GLY A 51 5.62 -8.19 -26.77
C GLY A 51 5.63 -6.65 -26.78
N PRO A 52 4.46 -5.97 -26.81
CA PRO A 52 4.39 -4.50 -26.82
C PRO A 52 4.96 -3.81 -25.57
N LEU A 53 5.09 -4.52 -24.45
CA LEU A 53 5.62 -3.97 -23.20
C LEU A 53 7.09 -4.33 -22.96
N ARG A 54 7.67 -5.23 -23.78
CA ARG A 54 9.04 -5.71 -23.60
C ARG A 54 10.09 -4.62 -23.80
N GLU A 55 9.79 -3.58 -24.58
CA GLU A 55 10.68 -2.42 -24.73
C GLU A 55 10.95 -1.71 -23.40
N PHE A 56 10.00 -1.77 -22.45
CA PHE A 56 10.11 -1.16 -21.13
C PHE A 56 10.79 -2.06 -20.10
N THR A 57 10.97 -3.35 -20.39
CA THR A 57 11.62 -4.34 -19.52
C THR A 57 12.99 -4.78 -20.04
N GLY A 58 13.61 -3.99 -20.93
CA GLY A 58 14.90 -4.35 -21.52
C GLY A 58 14.83 -5.62 -22.39
N ASN A 59 13.73 -5.80 -23.12
CA ASN A 59 13.42 -6.98 -23.93
C ASN A 59 13.20 -8.29 -23.15
N GLN A 60 12.98 -8.22 -21.83
CA GLN A 60 12.69 -9.39 -21.02
C GLN A 60 11.22 -9.81 -21.14
N SER A 61 10.99 -11.07 -21.48
CA SER A 61 9.65 -11.68 -21.51
C SER A 61 9.15 -12.09 -20.13
N ALA A 62 10.07 -12.31 -19.19
CA ALA A 62 9.77 -12.75 -17.83
C ALA A 62 10.60 -11.96 -16.83
N VAL A 63 9.94 -11.34 -15.86
CA VAL A 63 10.59 -10.53 -14.81
C VAL A 63 10.25 -11.13 -13.46
N ARG A 64 11.26 -11.36 -12.63
CA ARG A 64 11.07 -11.83 -11.26
C ARG A 64 11.19 -10.66 -10.31
N VAL A 65 10.24 -10.53 -9.40
CA VAL A 65 10.28 -9.54 -8.33
C VAL A 65 10.10 -10.23 -6.98
N GLU A 66 10.78 -9.71 -5.97
CA GLU A 66 10.66 -10.15 -4.59
C GLU A 66 9.74 -9.20 -3.84
N VAL A 67 8.74 -9.76 -3.16
CA VAL A 67 7.72 -9.01 -2.43
C VAL A 67 7.40 -9.72 -1.12
N GLU A 68 6.80 -9.00 -0.18
CA GLU A 68 6.35 -9.58 1.08
C GLU A 68 5.26 -10.63 0.85
N ALA A 69 5.29 -11.71 1.64
CA ALA A 69 4.30 -12.77 1.59
C ALA A 69 2.92 -12.21 1.94
N GLY A 70 1.92 -12.57 1.13
CA GLY A 70 0.56 -12.04 1.27
C GLY A 70 0.40 -10.62 0.70
N ALA A 71 1.36 -10.12 -0.07
CA ALA A 71 1.21 -8.87 -0.79
C ALA A 71 0.04 -8.92 -1.78
N ASN A 72 -0.62 -7.78 -1.95
CA ASN A 72 -1.67 -7.59 -2.94
C ASN A 72 -1.08 -7.23 -4.31
N LEU A 73 -1.85 -7.44 -5.37
CA LEU A 73 -1.45 -7.13 -6.74
C LEU A 73 -0.89 -5.71 -6.89
N LEU A 74 -1.48 -4.71 -6.23
CA LEU A 74 -0.99 -3.34 -6.23
C LEU A 74 0.44 -3.22 -5.70
N GLN A 75 0.76 -3.88 -4.58
CA GLN A 75 2.09 -3.85 -3.97
C GLN A 75 3.11 -4.56 -4.88
N VAL A 76 2.71 -5.68 -5.49
CA VAL A 76 3.59 -6.40 -6.42
C VAL A 76 3.86 -5.58 -7.70
N LEU A 77 2.83 -4.93 -8.24
CA LEU A 77 2.99 -4.01 -9.38
C LEU A 77 3.86 -2.81 -9.01
N GLN A 78 3.70 -2.25 -7.81
CA GLN A 78 4.57 -1.18 -7.32
C GLN A 78 6.03 -1.60 -7.28
N ALA A 79 6.34 -2.79 -6.76
CA ALA A 79 7.71 -3.34 -6.76
C ALA A 79 8.26 -3.46 -8.20
N LEU A 80 7.43 -3.91 -9.15
CA LEU A 80 7.80 -3.95 -10.56
C LEU A 80 8.07 -2.54 -11.14
N PHE A 81 7.25 -1.54 -10.79
CA PHE A 81 7.41 -0.17 -11.28
C PHE A 81 8.61 0.57 -10.70
N VAL A 82 9.09 0.19 -9.52
CA VAL A 82 10.34 0.72 -8.97
C VAL A 82 11.52 0.34 -9.88
N VAL A 83 11.51 -0.87 -10.42
CA VAL A 83 12.54 -1.35 -11.36
C VAL A 83 12.29 -0.83 -12.78
N TYR A 84 11.03 -0.82 -13.22
CA TYR A 84 10.62 -0.44 -14.57
C TYR A 84 9.53 0.65 -14.54
N PRO A 85 9.89 1.92 -14.30
CA PRO A 85 8.91 3.00 -14.16
C PRO A 85 8.09 3.25 -15.44
N GLY A 86 8.65 2.95 -16.62
CA GLY A 86 7.96 3.09 -17.91
C GLY A 86 6.71 2.19 -18.06
N LEU A 87 6.67 1.05 -17.36
CA LEU A 87 5.52 0.14 -17.35
C LEU A 87 4.30 0.72 -16.64
N ARG A 88 4.52 1.56 -15.63
CA ARG A 88 3.44 2.11 -14.79
C ARG A 88 2.37 2.81 -15.62
N TYR A 89 2.79 3.68 -16.53
CA TYR A 89 1.88 4.46 -17.38
C TYR A 89 1.14 3.62 -18.42
N ARG A 90 1.65 2.42 -18.73
CA ARG A 90 1.05 1.48 -19.69
C ARG A 90 0.01 0.58 -19.03
N VAL A 91 0.19 0.22 -17.76
CA VAL A 91 -0.69 -0.69 -17.02
C VAL A 91 -1.73 0.07 -16.19
N LEU A 92 -1.31 1.14 -15.51
CA LEU A 92 -2.17 1.95 -14.63
C LEU A 92 -2.53 3.31 -15.25
N THR A 93 -3.64 3.87 -14.78
CA THR A 93 -4.05 5.25 -15.01
C THR A 93 -3.34 6.20 -14.03
N GLU A 94 -3.48 7.52 -14.23
CA GLU A 94 -2.97 8.51 -13.28
C GLU A 94 -3.66 8.42 -11.90
N ALA A 95 -4.91 7.95 -11.87
CA ALA A 95 -5.65 7.67 -10.65
C ALA A 95 -5.17 6.40 -9.92
N GLY A 96 -4.24 5.62 -10.51
CA GLY A 96 -3.72 4.39 -9.93
C GLY A 96 -4.59 3.16 -10.16
N GLU A 97 -5.55 3.23 -11.08
CA GLU A 97 -6.44 2.12 -11.45
C GLU A 97 -5.90 1.34 -12.66
N THR A 98 -6.25 0.06 -12.79
CA THR A 98 -5.91 -0.72 -13.99
C THR A 98 -6.61 -0.18 -15.24
N ARG A 99 -5.87 0.02 -16.33
CA ARG A 99 -6.44 0.48 -17.59
C ARG A 99 -7.36 -0.58 -18.22
N ARG A 100 -8.48 -0.15 -18.81
CA ARG A 100 -9.42 -1.03 -19.52
C ARG A 100 -8.82 -1.78 -20.72
N HIS A 101 -7.71 -1.27 -21.26
CA HIS A 101 -7.01 -1.90 -22.39
C HIS A 101 -5.93 -2.90 -21.94
N VAL A 102 -5.84 -3.21 -20.65
CA VAL A 102 -4.88 -4.15 -20.08
C VAL A 102 -5.61 -5.09 -19.13
N ASN A 103 -5.58 -6.39 -19.45
CA ASN A 103 -6.03 -7.43 -18.56
C ASN A 103 -4.84 -7.95 -17.76
N ILE A 104 -5.05 -8.16 -16.47
CA ILE A 104 -4.04 -8.74 -15.59
C ILE A 104 -4.60 -10.06 -15.08
N PHE A 105 -3.79 -11.11 -15.15
CA PHE A 105 -4.13 -12.43 -14.69
C PHE A 105 -3.18 -12.85 -13.58
N VAL A 106 -3.70 -13.44 -12.51
CA VAL A 106 -2.94 -14.04 -11.42
C VAL A 106 -3.24 -15.52 -11.43
N ALA A 107 -2.22 -16.38 -11.60
CA ALA A 107 -2.39 -17.83 -11.64
C ALA A 107 -3.51 -18.32 -12.61
N ASN A 108 -3.68 -17.63 -13.73
CA ASN A 108 -4.73 -17.82 -14.77
C ASN A 108 -6.12 -17.23 -14.48
N GLU A 109 -6.32 -16.56 -13.34
CA GLU A 109 -7.57 -15.88 -13.02
C GLU A 109 -7.48 -14.38 -13.34
N ASN A 110 -8.49 -13.82 -13.99
CA ASN A 110 -8.52 -12.39 -14.30
C ASN A 110 -8.85 -11.59 -13.04
N VAL A 111 -8.00 -10.61 -12.73
CA VAL A 111 -8.08 -9.83 -11.50
C VAL A 111 -9.39 -9.04 -11.39
N LEU A 112 -10.04 -8.75 -12.52
CA LEU A 112 -11.35 -8.09 -12.53
C LEU A 112 -12.43 -8.85 -11.75
N TYR A 113 -12.31 -10.18 -11.63
CA TYR A 113 -13.26 -11.02 -10.89
C TYR A 113 -12.79 -11.37 -9.47
N THR A 114 -11.51 -11.18 -9.14
CA THR A 114 -10.90 -11.59 -7.86
C THR A 114 -10.67 -10.42 -6.89
N GLY A 115 -11.12 -9.21 -7.21
CA GLY A 115 -10.92 -8.01 -6.37
C GLY A 115 -9.94 -6.95 -6.91
N GLY A 116 -9.53 -7.07 -8.17
CA GLY A 116 -8.73 -6.09 -8.89
C GLY A 116 -7.33 -5.91 -8.30
N LEU A 117 -6.96 -4.66 -8.03
CA LEU A 117 -5.66 -4.31 -7.47
C LEU A 117 -5.49 -4.76 -6.00
N ALA A 118 -6.59 -5.05 -5.30
CA ALA A 118 -6.58 -5.57 -3.95
C ALA A 118 -6.52 -7.11 -3.89
N THR A 119 -6.49 -7.80 -5.02
CA THR A 119 -6.35 -9.27 -5.06
C THR A 119 -5.05 -9.69 -4.39
N ALA A 120 -5.16 -10.59 -3.42
CA ALA A 120 -4.02 -11.19 -2.75
C ALA A 120 -3.26 -12.11 -3.72
N ILE A 121 -1.94 -12.00 -3.74
CA ILE A 121 -1.08 -12.84 -4.58
C ILE A 121 -0.55 -14.01 -3.74
N PRO A 122 -0.83 -15.27 -4.11
CA PRO A 122 -0.20 -16.41 -3.46
C PRO A 122 1.31 -16.45 -3.73
N ALA A 123 2.08 -17.02 -2.81
CA ALA A 123 3.52 -17.22 -3.00
C ALA A 123 3.82 -18.10 -4.22
N GLY A 124 4.81 -17.70 -5.03
CA GLY A 124 5.19 -18.42 -6.25
C GLY A 124 4.20 -18.27 -7.40
N SER A 125 3.23 -17.36 -7.30
CA SER A 125 2.28 -17.12 -8.39
C SER A 125 2.90 -16.42 -9.57
N GLU A 126 2.27 -16.63 -10.72
CA GLU A 126 2.57 -15.91 -11.95
C GLU A 126 1.52 -14.84 -12.22
N VAL A 127 2.00 -13.65 -12.58
CA VAL A 127 1.19 -12.50 -12.99
C VAL A 127 1.41 -12.28 -14.49
N SER A 128 0.37 -12.46 -15.29
CA SER A 128 0.41 -12.24 -16.73
C SER A 128 -0.28 -10.93 -17.09
N ILE A 129 0.42 -10.07 -17.83
CA ILE A 129 -0.13 -8.83 -18.37
C ILE A 129 -0.52 -9.09 -19.83
N VAL A 130 -1.80 -8.93 -20.17
CA VAL A 130 -2.34 -9.20 -21.50
C VAL A 130 -2.99 -7.93 -22.04
N PRO A 131 -2.49 -7.34 -23.16
CA PRO A 131 -3.16 -6.21 -23.78
C PRO A 131 -4.53 -6.65 -24.31
N ALA A 132 -5.55 -5.83 -24.11
CA ALA A 132 -6.93 -6.11 -24.56
C ALA A 132 -7.11 -6.01 -26.09
N ILE A 133 -6.02 -5.74 -26.83
CA ILE A 133 -5.99 -5.80 -28.29
C ILE A 133 -5.61 -7.24 -28.66
N SER A 134 -6.53 -8.18 -28.47
CA SER A 134 -6.46 -9.49 -29.11
C SER A 134 -6.97 -9.34 -30.55
N GLY A 135 -6.22 -8.60 -31.37
CA GLY A 135 -6.49 -8.41 -32.79
C GLY A 135 -5.52 -9.25 -33.60
N GLY A 136 -5.95 -10.45 -33.96
CA GLY A 136 -5.41 -11.23 -35.07
C GLY A 136 -6.42 -11.22 -36.21
#